data_AF-A0A7D6ZFU1-F1
#
_entry.id   AF-A0A7D6ZFU1-F1
#
_cell.length_a   1.000
_cell.length_b   1.000
_cell.length_c   1.000
_cell.angle_alpha   90.00
_cell.angle_beta   90.00
_cell.angle_gamma   90.00
#
_symmetry.space_group_name_H-M   'P 1'
#
loop_
_entity.id
_entity.type
_entity.pdbx_description
1 polymer ?
#
loop_
_entity_poly.entity_id
_entity_poly.type
_entity_poly.pdbx_seq_one_letter_code
_entity_poly.pdbx_strand_id
1 'polypeptide(L)'
;MVDKAIEKLKEEISKNSSNQYIKFIGDFLIKYISEQHEAGEKILVEGKTIGGSMNHMASLARKRAEESRNKSTKKETMVTEMFTPNEGLEIVLKYFDINESLEAIEEVPEAIEIKTDPTPKKIDEIDFDISLDDFLK
;
A
#
# COMPACT_ATOMS: atom_id res chain seq x y z
N MET A 1 -21.58 -17.91 1.25
CA MET A 1 -20.95 -16.83 2.04
C MET A 1 -19.84 -16.16 1.23
N VAL A 2 -18.96 -16.94 0.61
CA VAL A 2 -17.90 -16.47 -0.31
C VAL A 2 -18.42 -15.55 -1.41
N ASP A 3 -19.46 -15.92 -2.15
CA ASP A 3 -19.97 -15.09 -3.25
C ASP A 3 -20.44 -13.70 -2.78
N LYS A 4 -21.10 -13.64 -1.61
CA LYS A 4 -21.52 -12.38 -1.00
C LYS A 4 -20.34 -11.52 -0.57
N ALA A 5 -19.28 -12.15 -0.05
CA ALA A 5 -18.05 -11.44 0.32
C ALA A 5 -17.35 -10.87 -0.92
N ILE A 6 -17.27 -11.65 -1.99
CA ILE A 6 -16.72 -11.22 -3.29
C ILE A 6 -17.55 -10.08 -3.88
N GLU A 7 -18.88 -10.17 -3.82
CA GLU A 7 -19.78 -9.11 -4.29
C GLU A 7 -19.56 -7.81 -3.52
N LYS A 8 -19.50 -7.87 -2.18
CA LYS A 8 -19.16 -6.72 -1.33
C LYS A 8 -17.83 -6.08 -1.72
N LEU A 9 -16.78 -6.88 -1.90
CA LEU A 9 -15.46 -6.37 -2.29
C LEU A 9 -15.49 -5.72 -3.69
N LYS A 10 -16.18 -6.35 -4.66
CA LYS A 10 -16.35 -5.79 -6.01
C LYS A 10 -17.11 -4.47 -6.00
N GLU A 11 -18.14 -4.35 -5.16
CA GLU A 11 -18.84 -3.08 -4.95
C GLU A 11 -17.91 -2.00 -4.39
N GLU A 12 -17.13 -2.31 -3.36
CA GLU A 12 -16.18 -1.37 -2.76
C GLU A 12 -15.12 -0.91 -3.77
N ILE A 13 -14.59 -1.83 -4.60
CA ILE A 13 -13.67 -1.52 -5.69
C ILE A 13 -14.34 -0.60 -6.71
N SER A 14 -15.57 -0.91 -7.13
CA SER A 14 -16.30 -0.14 -8.14
C SER A 14 -16.63 1.28 -7.66
N LYS A 15 -17.06 1.41 -6.40
CA LYS A 15 -17.32 2.71 -5.74
C LYS A 15 -16.06 3.58 -5.64
N ASN A 16 -14.88 2.97 -5.63
CA ASN A 16 -13.59 3.64 -5.51
C ASN A 16 -12.67 3.38 -6.72
N SER A 17 -13.25 3.29 -7.92
CA SER A 17 -12.54 2.89 -9.15
C SER A 17 -11.32 3.76 -9.50
N SER A 18 -11.25 5.00 -9.03
CA SER A 18 -10.09 5.88 -9.21
C SER A 18 -8.90 5.54 -8.28
N ASN A 19 -9.11 4.75 -7.24
CA ASN A 19 -8.09 4.41 -6.25
C ASN A 19 -7.47 3.03 -6.56
N GLN A 20 -6.29 3.06 -7.18
CA GLN A 20 -5.56 1.85 -7.59
C GLN A 20 -5.19 0.94 -6.40
N TYR A 21 -4.98 1.50 -5.21
CA TYR A 21 -4.65 0.72 -4.01
C TYR A 21 -5.86 -0.05 -3.48
N ILE A 22 -7.06 0.56 -3.52
CA ILE A 22 -8.30 -0.14 -3.15
C ILE A 22 -8.54 -1.29 -4.13
N LYS A 23 -8.30 -1.08 -5.43
CA LYS A 23 -8.40 -2.13 -6.43
C LYS A 23 -7.41 -3.27 -6.14
N PHE A 24 -6.13 -2.97 -5.92
CA PHE A 24 -5.10 -3.98 -5.63
C PHE A 24 -5.45 -4.83 -4.40
N ILE A 25 -5.81 -4.18 -3.29
CA ILE A 25 -6.18 -4.88 -2.05
C ILE A 25 -7.48 -5.68 -2.25
N GLY A 26 -8.46 -5.11 -2.97
CA GLY A 26 -9.70 -5.81 -3.27
C GLY A 26 -9.50 -7.06 -4.11
N ASP A 27 -8.70 -6.98 -5.18
CA ASP A 27 -8.35 -8.12 -6.04
C ASP A 27 -7.61 -9.20 -5.24
N PHE A 28 -6.67 -8.80 -4.37
CA PHE A 28 -5.97 -9.69 -3.46
C PHE A 28 -6.95 -10.43 -2.52
N LEU A 29 -7.87 -9.70 -1.87
CA LEU A 29 -8.86 -10.31 -0.96
C LEU A 29 -9.82 -11.24 -1.70
N ILE A 30 -10.22 -10.91 -2.93
CA ILE A 30 -11.06 -11.79 -3.76
C ILE A 30 -10.32 -13.10 -4.05
N LYS A 31 -9.04 -13.03 -4.44
CA LYS A 31 -8.21 -14.22 -4.65
C LYS A 31 -8.12 -15.04 -3.35
N TYR A 32 -7.80 -14.37 -2.25
CA TYR A 32 -7.67 -15.00 -0.92
C TYR A 32 -8.91 -15.82 -0.53
N ILE A 33 -10.11 -15.24 -0.61
CA ILE A 33 -11.35 -15.91 -0.18
C ILE A 33 -11.77 -17.01 -1.17
N SER A 34 -11.33 -16.91 -2.42
CA SER A 34 -11.57 -17.96 -3.42
C SER A 34 -10.79 -19.23 -3.12
N GLU A 35 -9.59 -19.10 -2.55
CA GLU A 35 -8.75 -20.21 -2.11
C GLU A 35 -9.10 -20.65 -0.67
N GLN A 36 -9.43 -19.68 0.19
CA GLN A 36 -9.71 -19.87 1.61
C GLN A 36 -11.15 -19.48 1.97
N HIS A 37 -12.08 -20.40 1.69
CA HIS A 37 -13.52 -20.13 1.80
C HIS A 37 -13.99 -19.69 3.20
N GLU A 38 -13.29 -20.10 4.27
CA GLU A 38 -13.60 -19.74 5.67
C GLU A 38 -13.42 -18.24 5.95
N ALA A 39 -12.60 -17.54 5.15
CA ALA A 39 -12.35 -16.11 5.30
C ALA A 39 -13.54 -15.24 4.84
N GLY A 40 -14.49 -15.79 4.10
CA GLY A 40 -15.61 -15.02 3.54
C GLY A 40 -16.52 -14.38 4.60
N GLU A 41 -16.74 -15.05 5.73
CA GLU A 41 -17.59 -14.52 6.81
C GLU A 41 -16.94 -13.32 7.50
N LYS A 42 -15.61 -13.35 7.64
CA LYS A 42 -14.81 -12.30 8.28
C LYS A 42 -14.81 -11.00 7.49
N ILE A 43 -14.98 -11.10 6.16
CA ILE A 43 -15.07 -9.95 5.25
C ILE A 43 -16.45 -9.30 5.30
N LEU A 44 -17.50 -10.08 5.60
CA LEU A 44 -18.88 -9.61 5.65
C LEU A 44 -19.22 -8.84 6.93
N VAL A 45 -18.31 -8.78 7.91
CA VAL A 45 -18.49 -8.01 9.15
C VAL A 45 -18.79 -6.54 8.84
N GLU A 46 -19.83 -6.01 9.49
CA GLU A 46 -20.27 -4.63 9.32
C GLU A 46 -19.17 -3.64 9.77
N GLY A 47 -19.02 -2.55 9.03
CA GLY A 47 -18.01 -1.51 9.32
C GLY A 47 -16.59 -1.83 8.85
N LYS A 48 -16.26 -3.10 8.55
CA LYS A 48 -14.98 -3.45 7.91
C LYS A 48 -15.04 -3.22 6.41
N THR A 49 -14.09 -2.46 5.88
CA THR A 49 -13.98 -2.07 4.46
C THR A 49 -12.52 -2.11 4.01
N ILE A 50 -12.29 -2.14 2.70
CA ILE A 50 -10.94 -2.04 2.10
C ILE A 50 -10.29 -0.71 2.48
N GLY A 51 -11.04 0.39 2.43
CA GLY A 51 -10.54 1.69 2.89
C GLY A 51 -10.21 1.69 4.39
N GLY A 52 -10.99 0.96 5.18
CA GLY A 52 -10.74 0.76 6.61
C GLY A 52 -9.42 0.06 6.89
N SER A 53 -9.09 -0.99 6.14
CA SER A 53 -7.83 -1.72 6.30
C SER A 53 -6.62 -0.85 5.94
N MET A 54 -6.73 -0.02 4.89
CA MET A 54 -5.69 0.95 4.51
C MET A 54 -5.48 2.03 5.59
N ASN A 55 -6.56 2.56 6.16
CA ASN A 55 -6.48 3.53 7.25
C ASN A 55 -5.83 2.91 8.50
N HIS A 56 -6.13 1.64 8.79
CA HIS A 56 -5.49 0.89 9.85
C HIS A 56 -3.98 0.73 9.61
N MET A 57 -3.58 0.33 8.41
CA MET A 57 -2.18 0.24 8.00
C MET A 57 -1.46 1.60 8.14
N ALA A 58 -2.07 2.70 7.68
CA ALA A 58 -1.51 4.03 7.82
C ALA A 58 -1.32 4.44 9.29
N SER A 59 -2.25 4.06 10.18
CA SER A 59 -2.14 4.30 11.62
C SER A 59 -0.94 3.56 12.23
N LEU A 60 -0.75 2.29 11.87
CA LEU A 60 0.39 1.49 12.33
C LEU A 60 1.73 2.07 11.83
N ALA A 61 1.80 2.52 10.57
CA ALA A 61 3.00 3.17 10.02
C ALA A 61 3.35 4.45 10.80
N ARG A 62 2.35 5.29 11.11
CA ARG A 62 2.54 6.50 11.92
C ARG A 62 3.07 6.18 13.31
N LYS A 63 2.47 5.19 13.97
CA LYS A 63 2.92 4.75 15.30
C LYS A 63 4.37 4.27 15.28
N ARG A 64 4.75 3.43 14.30
CA ARG A 64 6.13 2.96 14.13
C ARG A 64 7.09 4.14 13.89
N ALA A 65 6.68 5.13 13.09
CA ALA A 65 7.50 6.32 12.83
C ALA A 65 7.70 7.18 14.08
N GLU A 66 6.68 7.31 14.92
CA GLU A 66 6.77 8.01 16.22
C GLU A 66 7.73 7.29 17.18
N GLU A 67 7.64 5.95 17.27
CA GLU A 67 8.55 5.14 18.07
C GLU A 67 9.99 5.25 17.59
N SER A 68 10.22 5.19 16.27
CA SER A 68 11.54 5.37 15.66
C SER A 68 12.09 6.78 15.89
N ARG A 69 11.25 7.81 15.83
CA ARG A 69 11.64 9.19 16.17
C ARG A 69 12.06 9.32 17.62
N ASN A 70 11.32 8.71 18.55
CA ASN A 70 11.64 8.75 19.98
C ASN A 70 12.96 8.03 20.32
N LYS A 71 13.36 7.04 19.52
CA LYS A 71 14.64 6.33 19.65
C LYS A 71 15.79 7.02 18.93
N SER A 72 15.52 7.93 17.99
CA SER A 72 16.54 8.67 17.25
C SER A 72 17.12 9.79 18.10
N THR A 73 18.45 9.81 18.25
CA THR A 73 19.19 10.90 18.91
C THR A 73 19.26 12.18 18.07
N LYS A 74 18.88 12.12 16.78
CA LYS A 74 18.86 13.27 15.87
C LYS A 74 17.42 13.74 15.68
N LYS A 75 17.07 14.88 16.29
CA LYS A 75 15.74 15.51 16.26
C LYS A 75 15.29 15.97 14.86
N GLU A 76 16.21 16.12 13.91
CA GLU A 76 15.94 16.75 12.61
C GLU A 76 15.73 15.76 11.45
N THR A 77 15.82 14.45 11.69
CA THR A 77 15.58 13.47 10.62
C THR A 77 14.08 13.27 10.39
N MET A 78 13.62 13.48 9.16
CA MET A 78 12.28 13.05 8.73
C MET A 78 12.23 11.51 8.77
N VAL A 79 11.57 10.97 9.79
CA VAL A 79 11.34 9.52 9.92
C VAL A 79 10.10 9.14 9.15
N THR A 80 10.28 8.33 8.11
CA THR A 80 9.20 7.69 7.35
C THR A 80 9.35 6.19 7.51
N GLU A 81 8.33 5.52 8.03
CA GLU A 81 8.29 4.06 8.11
C GLU A 81 7.38 3.54 7.00
N MET A 82 7.89 2.56 6.25
CA MET A 82 7.14 1.86 5.21
C MET A 82 7.09 0.38 5.56
N PHE A 83 5.97 -0.24 5.26
CA PHE A 83 5.85 -1.70 5.30
C PHE A 83 6.35 -2.28 3.98
N THR A 84 6.94 -3.47 4.05
CA THR A 84 7.10 -4.31 2.85
C THR A 84 5.73 -4.70 2.30
N PRO A 85 5.64 -5.08 1.00
CA PRO A 85 4.37 -5.53 0.42
C PRO A 85 3.70 -6.64 1.24
N ASN A 86 4.46 -7.64 1.69
CA ASN A 86 3.95 -8.76 2.47
C ASN A 86 3.44 -8.31 3.84
N GLU A 87 4.20 -7.50 4.58
CA GLU A 87 3.73 -6.94 5.86
C GLU A 87 2.45 -6.13 5.68
N GLY A 88 2.34 -5.35 4.60
CA GLY A 88 1.13 -4.58 4.29
C GLY A 88 -0.09 -5.48 4.07
N LEU A 89 0.06 -6.55 3.29
CA LEU A 89 -1.01 -7.52 3.04
C LEU A 89 -1.40 -8.30 4.30
N GLU A 90 -0.43 -8.68 5.14
CA GLU A 90 -0.72 -9.29 6.45
C GLU A 90 -1.51 -8.36 7.36
N ILE A 91 -1.18 -7.07 7.40
CA ILE A 91 -1.91 -6.09 8.19
C ILE A 91 -3.36 -5.99 7.69
N VAL A 92 -3.58 -6.06 6.38
CA VAL A 92 -4.93 -6.10 5.81
C VAL A 92 -5.67 -7.35 6.26
N LEU A 93 -5.07 -8.54 6.18
CA LEU A 93 -5.69 -9.78 6.65
C LEU A 93 -6.03 -9.73 8.14
N LYS A 94 -5.08 -9.26 8.97
CA LYS A 94 -5.27 -9.05 10.41
C LYS A 94 -6.40 -8.09 10.71
N TYR A 95 -6.57 -7.02 9.94
CA TYR A 95 -7.70 -6.10 10.08
C TYR A 95 -9.05 -6.80 9.93
N PHE A 96 -9.14 -7.82 9.07
CA PHE A 96 -10.33 -8.66 8.91
C PHE A 96 -10.40 -9.84 9.91
N ASP A 97 -9.51 -9.95 10.89
CA ASP A 97 -9.40 -11.10 11.80
C ASP A 97 -9.05 -12.42 11.09
N ILE A 98 -8.40 -12.33 9.92
CA ILE A 98 -7.85 -13.47 9.20
C ILE A 98 -6.41 -13.67 9.73
N ASN A 99 -6.22 -14.72 10.53
CA ASN A 99 -4.95 -15.01 11.23
C ASN A 99 -4.07 -16.05 10.50
N GLU A 100 -4.45 -16.42 9.29
CA GLU A 100 -3.72 -17.39 8.48
C GLU A 100 -2.54 -16.70 7.79
N SER A 101 -1.43 -17.44 7.67
CA SER A 101 -0.19 -16.94 7.06
C SER A 101 -0.37 -16.79 5.55
N LEU A 102 0.28 -15.77 4.95
CA LEU A 102 0.36 -15.59 3.49
C LEU A 102 0.96 -16.81 2.76
N GLU A 103 1.61 -17.72 3.48
CA GLU A 103 2.12 -19.00 2.98
C GLU A 103 1.03 -19.92 2.39
N ALA A 104 -0.25 -19.69 2.71
CA ALA A 104 -1.36 -20.45 2.14
C ALA A 104 -1.69 -20.09 0.68
N ILE A 105 -1.11 -19.02 0.14
CA ILE A 105 -1.35 -18.52 -1.22
C ILE A 105 -0.08 -18.79 -2.04
N GLU A 106 -0.08 -19.81 -2.90
CA GLU A 106 1.10 -20.18 -3.70
C GLU A 106 1.53 -19.09 -4.70
N GLU A 107 0.68 -18.10 -4.95
CA GLU A 107 0.97 -16.99 -5.85
C GLU A 107 0.45 -15.65 -5.27
N VAL A 108 1.33 -14.90 -4.61
CA VAL A 108 1.09 -13.46 -4.38
C VAL A 108 0.80 -12.84 -5.74
N PRO A 109 -0.28 -12.05 -5.91
CA PRO A 109 -0.54 -11.38 -7.19
C PRO A 109 0.71 -10.61 -7.58
N GLU A 110 1.23 -10.95 -8.76
CA GLU A 110 2.43 -10.38 -9.38
C GLU A 110 2.41 -8.88 -9.12
N ALA A 111 3.45 -8.40 -8.43
CA ALA A 111 3.58 -7.00 -8.05
C ALA A 111 3.18 -6.16 -9.26
N ILE A 112 2.23 -5.25 -9.09
CA ILE A 112 1.89 -4.30 -10.15
C ILE A 112 3.24 -3.72 -10.56
N GLU A 113 3.67 -4.00 -11.79
CA GLU A 113 4.66 -3.20 -12.46
C GLU A 113 4.01 -1.82 -12.48
N ILE A 114 4.31 -1.02 -11.46
CA ILE A 114 4.14 0.40 -11.53
C ILE A 114 4.97 0.71 -12.76
N LYS A 115 4.29 0.97 -13.88
CA LYS A 115 4.89 1.69 -15.00
C LYS A 115 5.21 3.06 -14.41
N THR A 116 6.28 3.13 -13.61
CA THR A 116 7.11 4.30 -13.56
C THR A 116 7.52 4.43 -15.01
N ASP A 117 6.84 5.32 -15.72
CA ASP A 117 7.38 5.81 -16.97
C ASP A 117 8.79 6.30 -16.59
N PRO A 118 9.87 5.58 -16.93
CA PRO A 118 11.21 6.04 -16.67
C PRO A 118 11.58 6.81 -17.93
N THR A 119 10.77 7.78 -18.31
CA THR A 119 11.32 8.90 -19.04
C THR A 119 11.81 9.86 -17.95
N PRO A 120 13.10 9.83 -17.60
CA PRO A 120 13.70 11.08 -17.16
C PRO A 120 13.36 12.05 -18.27
N LYS A 121 12.48 13.01 -17.96
CA LYS A 121 12.34 14.20 -18.80
C LYS A 121 13.76 14.72 -18.88
N LYS A 122 14.40 14.54 -20.03
CA LYS A 122 15.73 15.06 -20.30
C LYS A 122 15.62 16.53 -19.92
N ILE A 123 16.24 16.89 -18.81
CA ILE A 123 16.47 18.29 -18.50
C ILE A 123 17.33 18.69 -19.68
N ASP A 124 16.80 19.52 -20.57
CA ASP A 124 17.60 20.14 -21.61
C ASP A 124 18.86 20.67 -20.91
N GLU A 125 20.02 20.21 -21.36
CA GLU A 125 21.31 20.62 -20.79
C GLU A 125 21.28 22.13 -20.63
N ILE A 126 21.21 22.61 -19.39
CA ILE A 126 21.54 24.00 -19.12
C ILE A 126 23.04 24.05 -19.37
N ASP A 127 23.39 24.53 -20.55
CA ASP A 127 24.77 24.82 -20.93
C ASP A 127 25.24 25.95 -20.01
N PHE A 128 25.81 25.57 -18.86
CA PHE A 128 26.23 26.49 -17.81
C PHE A 128 27.59 27.09 -18.20
N ASP A 129 27.61 27.83 -19.29
CA ASP A 129 28.78 28.56 -19.78
C ASP A 129 28.87 29.91 -19.07
N ILE A 130 29.32 29.88 -17.82
CA ILE A 130 29.63 31.08 -17.04
C ILE A 130 31.14 31.33 -17.09
N SER A 131 31.54 32.41 -17.74
CA SER A 131 32.94 32.83 -17.76
C SER A 131 33.32 33.52 -16.44
N LEU A 132 34.58 33.35 -16.01
CA LEU A 132 35.12 34.00 -14.80
C LEU A 132 35.06 35.54 -14.88
N ASP A 133 34.97 36.10 -16.08
CA ASP A 133 34.87 37.54 -16.31
C ASP A 133 33.53 38.12 -15.84
N ASP A 134 32.46 37.31 -15.79
CA ASP A 134 31.13 37.75 -15.35
C ASP A 134 31.06 38.03 -13.84
N PHE A 135 32.07 37.57 -13.08
CA PHE A 135 32.20 37.78 -11.63
C PHE A 135 33.12 38.94 -11.24
N LEU A 136 33.77 39.62 -12.20
CA LEU A 136 34.75 40.67 -11.95
C LEU A 136 34.27 42.07 -12.40
N LYS A 137 33.06 42.47 -11.99
CA LYS A 137 32.63 43.88 -12.03
C LYS A 137 33.13 44.68 -10.85
#